data_AF-A0A9D1GBH2-F1
#
_entry.id   AF-A0A9D1GBH2-F1
#
_cell.length_a   1.000
_cell.length_b   1.000
_cell.length_c   1.000
_cell.angle_alpha   90.00
_cell.angle_beta   90.00
_cell.angle_gamma   90.00
#
_symmetry.space_group_name_H-M   'P 1'
#
loop_
_entity.id
_entity.type
_entity.pdbx_description
1 polymer ?
#
loop_
_entity_poly.entity_id
_entity_poly.type
_entity_poly.pdbx_seq_one_letter_code
_entity_poly.pdbx_strand_id
1 'polypeptide(L)'
;MNNVNTGNVSVDDMLKLKGLKDAWEYVINHVNEELTIDFIKKIHFEVCKCESIYPLGDFRDKDVGITVTVWRPKLPSECDYDKELKDVLSNKKN
;
A
#
# COMPACT_ATOMS: atom_id res chain seq x y z
N MET A 1 13.39 13.67 21.89
CA MET A 1 12.06 13.01 21.90
C MET A 1 12.18 11.74 22.70
N ASN A 2 11.36 11.58 23.73
CA ASN A 2 11.48 10.49 24.68
C ASN A 2 10.93 9.22 24.03
N ASN A 3 11.84 8.31 23.66
CA ASN A 3 11.55 7.03 23.03
C ASN A 3 11.02 6.04 24.08
N VAL A 4 9.87 6.35 24.69
CA VAL A 4 9.26 5.53 25.73
C VAL A 4 8.51 4.40 25.03
N ASN A 5 9.18 3.27 24.82
CA ASN A 5 8.48 2.01 24.60
C ASN A 5 7.78 1.67 25.93
N THR A 6 6.46 1.70 25.97
CA THR A 6 5.64 1.38 27.15
C THR A 6 5.63 -0.12 27.48
N GLY A 7 6.60 -0.90 27.00
CA GLY A 7 6.80 -2.32 27.29
C GLY A 7 5.78 -3.27 26.66
N ASN A 8 4.67 -2.75 26.12
CA ASN A 8 3.53 -3.55 25.66
C ASN A 8 3.41 -3.64 24.12
N VAL A 9 4.31 -3.02 23.36
CA VAL A 9 4.25 -3.03 21.88
C VAL A 9 5.32 -3.98 21.34
N SER A 10 4.90 -4.91 20.48
CA SER A 10 5.81 -5.85 19.83
C SER A 10 6.75 -5.15 18.84
N VAL A 11 7.88 -5.77 18.53
CA VAL A 11 8.79 -5.26 17.50
C VAL A 11 8.07 -5.14 16.15
N ASP A 12 7.30 -6.16 15.79
CA ASP A 12 6.52 -6.17 14.55
C ASP A 12 5.54 -5.00 14.48
N ASP A 13 4.84 -4.69 15.57
CA ASP A 13 3.92 -3.54 15.59
C ASP A 13 4.65 -2.20 15.54
N MET A 14 5.85 -2.11 16.11
CA MET A 14 6.71 -0.92 15.94
C MET A 14 7.15 -0.74 14.48
N LEU A 15 7.46 -1.82 13.77
CA LEU A 15 7.87 -1.78 12.36
C LEU A 15 6.71 -1.37 11.45
N LYS A 16 5.50 -1.92 11.68
CA LYS A 16 4.27 -1.48 11.00
C LYS A 16 4.00 0.00 11.23
N LEU A 17 4.08 0.45 12.49
CA LEU A 17 3.86 1.86 12.84
C LEU A 17 4.87 2.76 12.10
N LYS A 18 6.12 2.33 12.02
CA LYS A 18 7.16 3.05 11.27
C LYS A 18 6.84 3.12 9.78
N GLY A 19 6.51 2.01 9.13
CA GLY A 19 6.17 1.99 7.71
C GLY A 19 4.97 2.88 7.39
N LEU A 20 3.92 2.83 8.22
CA LEU A 20 2.76 3.71 8.08
C LEU A 20 3.11 5.18 8.23
N LYS A 21 3.98 5.53 9.19
CA LYS A 21 4.45 6.91 9.38
C LYS A 21 5.22 7.42 8.16
N ASP A 22 6.15 6.61 7.64
CA ASP A 22 6.96 6.97 6.48
C ASP A 22 6.08 7.14 5.23
N ALA A 23 5.09 6.26 5.03
CA ALA A 23 4.13 6.38 3.93
C ALA A 23 3.25 7.63 4.05
N TRP A 24 2.80 7.96 5.26
CA TRP A 24 2.02 9.17 5.52
C TRP A 24 2.81 10.45 5.21
N GLU A 25 4.07 10.50 5.63
CA GLU A 25 4.98 11.60 5.30
C GLU A 25 5.20 11.71 3.78
N TYR A 26 5.39 10.58 3.09
CA TYR A 26 5.50 10.55 1.64
C TYR A 26 4.27 11.14 0.96
N VAL A 27 3.06 10.73 1.35
CA VAL A 27 1.80 11.26 0.79
C VAL A 27 1.69 12.78 0.99
N ILE A 28 1.97 13.29 2.19
CA ILE A 28 1.89 14.73 2.47
C ILE A 28 2.88 15.52 1.61
N ASN A 29 4.12 15.04 1.48
CA ASN A 29 5.17 15.73 0.74
C ASN A 29 4.89 15.77 -0.78
N HIS A 30 4.03 14.89 -1.29
CA HIS A 30 3.73 14.73 -2.71
C HIS A 30 2.22 14.93 -2.99
N VAL A 31 1.51 15.65 -2.13
CA VAL A 31 0.03 15.80 -2.21
C VAL A 31 -0.45 16.47 -3.51
N ASN A 32 0.40 17.25 -4.16
CA ASN A 32 0.11 17.95 -5.41
C ASN A 32 0.51 17.15 -6.65
N GLU A 33 1.09 15.96 -6.49
CA GLU A 33 1.47 15.10 -7.60
C GLU A 33 0.26 14.31 -8.11
N GLU A 34 0.34 13.86 -9.36
CA GLU A 34 -0.70 13.03 -9.96
C GLU A 34 -0.72 11.64 -9.31
N LEU A 35 -1.93 11.12 -9.06
CA LEU A 35 -2.10 9.75 -8.60
C LEU A 35 -1.83 8.78 -9.75
N THR A 36 -0.67 8.14 -9.73
CA THR A 36 -0.25 7.12 -10.70
C THR A 36 -0.10 5.75 -10.05
N ILE A 37 0.00 4.70 -10.87
CA ILE A 37 0.32 3.35 -10.38
C ILE A 37 1.67 3.33 -9.66
N ASP A 38 2.68 4.04 -10.18
CA ASP A 38 3.99 4.13 -9.54
C ASP A 38 3.93 4.82 -8.18
N PHE A 39 3.10 5.85 -8.04
CA PHE A 39 2.85 6.51 -6.77
C PHE A 39 2.23 5.55 -5.74
N ILE A 40 1.24 4.75 -6.14
CA ILE A 40 0.59 3.74 -5.28
C ILE A 40 1.60 2.65 -4.89
N LYS A 41 2.41 2.17 -5.84
CA LYS A 41 3.49 1.21 -5.57
C LYS A 41 4.52 1.76 -4.59
N LYS A 42 4.85 3.05 -4.71
CA LYS A 42 5.75 3.72 -3.78
C LYS A 42 5.15 3.82 -2.37
N ILE A 43 3.86 4.13 -2.23
CA ILE A 43 3.18 4.08 -0.93
C ILE A 43 3.25 2.67 -0.34
N HIS A 44 2.93 1.64 -1.14
CA HIS A 44 3.03 0.25 -0.67
C HIS A 44 4.45 -0.10 -0.20
N PHE A 45 5.48 0.33 -0.94
CA PHE A 45 6.87 0.19 -0.51
C PHE A 45 7.08 0.84 0.86
N GLU A 46 6.67 2.10 1.05
CA GLU A 46 6.87 2.81 2.33
C GLU A 46 6.15 2.12 3.50
N VAL A 47 4.93 1.62 3.28
CA VAL A 47 4.16 0.87 4.29
C VAL A 47 4.86 -0.43 4.67
N CYS A 48 5.37 -1.18 3.68
CA CYS A 48 5.81 -2.56 3.88
C CYS A 48 7.34 -2.73 3.98
N LYS A 49 8.17 -1.71 3.76
CA LYS A 49 9.64 -1.85 3.68
C LYS A 49 10.31 -2.37 4.96
N CYS A 50 9.64 -2.24 6.09
CA CYS A 50 10.10 -2.79 7.37
C CYS A 50 9.51 -4.17 7.68
N GLU A 51 8.58 -4.63 6.85
CA GLU A 51 7.95 -5.94 6.94
C GLU A 51 8.63 -6.89 5.94
N SER A 52 8.70 -8.19 6.27
CA SER A 52 9.27 -9.21 5.37
C SER A 52 8.31 -9.59 4.24
N ILE A 53 7.84 -8.60 3.47
CA ILE A 53 6.87 -8.76 2.38
C ILE A 53 7.59 -8.83 1.04
N TYR A 54 7.15 -9.76 0.19
CA TYR A 54 7.58 -9.86 -1.19
C TYR A 54 6.36 -10.18 -2.09
N PRO A 55 6.23 -9.52 -3.25
CA PRO A 55 7.09 -8.47 -3.78
C PRO A 55 6.86 -7.11 -3.08
N LEU A 56 7.94 -6.36 -2.87
CA LEU A 56 7.91 -5.10 -2.16
C LEU A 56 7.77 -3.93 -3.14
N GLY A 57 6.69 -3.16 -3.02
CA GLY A 57 6.43 -2.01 -3.88
C GLY A 57 6.06 -2.40 -5.31
N ASP A 58 5.50 -3.60 -5.48
CA ASP A 58 5.05 -4.11 -6.77
C ASP A 58 3.75 -4.90 -6.61
N PHE A 59 3.14 -5.28 -7.73
CA PHE A 59 1.95 -6.14 -7.69
C PHE A 59 2.28 -7.52 -7.16
N ARG A 60 1.35 -8.09 -6.40
CA ARG A 60 1.43 -9.47 -5.89
C ARG A 60 1.79 -10.48 -6.98
N ASP A 61 2.52 -11.54 -6.64
CA ASP A 61 2.89 -12.61 -7.57
C ASP A 61 2.14 -13.93 -7.30
N LYS A 62 1.26 -13.95 -6.28
CA LYS A 62 0.45 -15.11 -5.87
C LYS A 62 -1.03 -14.82 -5.91
N ASP A 63 -1.83 -15.87 -6.05
CA ASP A 63 -3.28 -15.82 -5.84
C ASP A 63 -3.60 -15.56 -4.36
N VAL A 64 -4.62 -14.74 -4.11
CA VAL A 64 -5.02 -14.32 -2.76
C VAL A 64 -6.54 -14.34 -2.62
N GLY A 65 -7.03 -14.60 -1.41
CA GLY A 65 -8.44 -14.51 -1.07
C GLY A 65 -8.70 -13.38 -0.08
N ILE A 66 -9.94 -12.87 -0.07
CA ILE A 66 -10.42 -11.94 0.96
C ILE A 66 -11.32 -12.73 1.91
N THR A 67 -10.93 -12.85 3.18
CA THR A 67 -11.50 -13.80 4.16
C THR A 67 -13.04 -13.84 4.21
N VAL A 68 -13.70 -12.70 4.01
CA VAL A 68 -15.16 -12.57 4.16
C VAL A 68 -15.94 -12.78 2.85
N THR A 69 -15.29 -13.22 1.78
CA THR A 69 -15.95 -13.43 0.48
C THR A 69 -15.32 -14.57 -0.31
N VAL A 70 -16.11 -15.20 -1.19
CA VAL A 70 -15.64 -16.17 -2.19
C VAL A 70 -15.03 -15.50 -3.42
N TRP A 71 -15.25 -14.19 -3.56
CA TRP A 71 -14.67 -13.41 -4.65
C TRP A 71 -13.14 -13.40 -4.55
N ARG A 72 -12.47 -13.56 -5.69
CA ARG A 72 -11.01 -13.52 -5.81
C ARG A 72 -10.59 -12.44 -6.82
N PRO A 73 -9.55 -11.66 -6.53
CA PRO A 73 -9.00 -10.71 -7.49
C PRO A 73 -8.30 -11.43 -8.65
N LYS A 74 -8.46 -10.90 -9.86
CA LYS A 74 -7.74 -11.37 -11.06
C LYS A 74 -6.23 -11.32 -10.86
N LEU A 75 -5.49 -12.28 -11.43
CA LEU A 75 -4.03 -12.27 -11.39
C LEU A 75 -3.50 -10.98 -12.05
N PRO A 76 -2.37 -10.41 -11.59
CA PRO A 76 -1.84 -9.17 -12.16
C PRO A 76 -1.57 -9.25 -13.66
N SER A 77 -1.23 -10.42 -14.19
CA SER A 77 -1.07 -10.67 -15.63
C SER A 77 -2.36 -10.48 -16.45
N GLU A 78 -3.52 -10.43 -15.79
CA GLU A 78 -4.85 -10.27 -16.38
C GLU A 78 -5.43 -8.86 -16.15
N CYS A 79 -4.65 -7.97 -15.51
CA CYS A 79 -5.07 -6.63 -15.13
C CYS A 79 -4.43 -5.57 -16.02
N ASP A 80 -5.18 -4.51 -16.29
CA ASP A 80 -4.67 -3.27 -16.88
C ASP A 80 -4.85 -2.15 -15.84
N TYR A 81 -3.90 -2.08 -14.92
CA TYR A 81 -4.03 -1.23 -13.73
C TYR A 81 -4.06 0.26 -14.06
N ASP A 82 -3.31 0.71 -15.08
CA ASP A 82 -3.33 2.10 -15.51
C ASP A 82 -4.68 2.48 -16.10
N LYS A 83 -5.27 1.60 -16.91
CA LYS A 83 -6.63 1.81 -17.42
C LYS A 83 -7.66 1.77 -16.30
N GLU A 84 -7.60 0.78 -15.41
CA GLU A 84 -8.53 0.66 -14.29
C GLU A 84 -8.46 1.90 -13.37
N LEU A 85 -7.26 2.40 -13.08
CA LEU A 85 -7.08 3.63 -12.31
C LEU A 85 -7.66 4.85 -13.04
N LYS A 86 -7.42 4.98 -14.35
CA LYS A 86 -8.04 6.04 -15.17
C LYS A 86 -9.55 5.96 -15.16
N ASP A 87 -10.12 4.76 -15.25
CA ASP A 87 -11.57 4.53 -15.23
C ASP A 87 -12.15 4.92 -13.86
N VAL A 88 -11.47 4.57 -12.76
CA VAL A 88 -11.86 4.98 -11.39
C VAL A 88 -11.80 6.49 -11.22
N LEU A 89 -10.74 7.15 -11.69
CA LEU A 89 -10.58 8.60 -11.60
C LEU A 89 -11.57 9.36 -12.49
N SER A 90 -11.91 8.78 -13.65
CA SER A 90 -12.89 9.33 -14.60
C SER A 90 -14.34 9.07 -14.16
N ASN A 91 -14.58 8.03 -13.35
CA ASN A 91 -15.87 7.75 -12.74
C ASN A 91 -16.21 8.67 -11.55
N LYS A 92 -15.55 9.84 -11.45
CA LYS A 92 -16.15 11.02 -10.82
C LYS A 92 -17.39 11.47 -11.61
N LYS A 93 -18.47 10.68 -11.55
CA LYS A 93 -19.81 11.09 -11.93
C LYS A 93 -20.51 11.64 -10.71
N ASN A 94 -20.78 12.95 -10.78
CA ASN A 94 -21.92 13.70 -10.24
C ASN A 94 -22.26 13.56 -8.75
#